data_AF-A0A843B1Z1-F1
#
_entry.id   AF-A0A843B1Z1-F1
#
_cell.length_a   1.000
_cell.length_b   1.000
_cell.length_c   1.000
_cell.angle_alpha   90.00
_cell.angle_beta   90.00
_cell.angle_gamma   90.00
#
_symmetry.space_group_name_H-M   'P 1'
#
loop_
_entity.id
_entity.type
_entity.pdbx_description
1 polymer ?
#
loop_
_entity_poly.entity_id
_entity_poly.type
_entity_poly.pdbx_seq_one_letter_code
_entity_poly.pdbx_strand_id
1 'polypeptide(L)'
;RGERLIDPIIEYRNLSNMSGGTGSVIIGGYVYRGSSISFLQGRYIFGDLSGRHGKPDGRLFVGTRSDGGAWTMDELVIDERKKLHEYLLAIGQDDHDELYVLSSDTEGPSGSSGRVYRVVPPRE
;
A
#
# COMPACT_ATOMS: atom_id res chain seq x y z
N ARG A 1 -17.82 10.91 -27.44
CA ARG A 1 -16.41 11.39 -27.56
C ARG A 1 -15.80 11.26 -26.17
N GLY A 2 -14.64 10.60 -26.01
CA GLY A 2 -14.01 10.44 -24.69
C GLY A 2 -13.29 11.70 -24.23
N GLU A 3 -13.22 11.91 -22.92
CA GLU A 3 -12.41 12.97 -22.31
C GLU A 3 -10.91 12.68 -22.46
N ARG A 4 -10.08 13.72 -22.31
CA ARG A 4 -8.62 13.58 -22.33
C ARG A 4 -8.16 12.90 -21.04
N LEU A 5 -7.23 11.96 -21.15
CA LEU A 5 -6.58 11.36 -19.97
C LEU A 5 -5.85 12.44 -19.17
N ILE A 6 -5.92 12.32 -17.86
CA ILE A 6 -5.14 13.13 -16.92
C ILE A 6 -3.85 12.36 -16.64
N ASP A 7 -2.73 13.07 -16.60
CA ASP A 7 -1.43 12.47 -16.29
C ASP A 7 -1.46 11.86 -14.86
N PRO A 8 -0.75 10.72 -14.65
CA PRO A 8 -0.67 10.11 -13.34
C PRO A 8 0.03 11.03 -12.33
N ILE A 9 -0.41 10.99 -11.08
CA ILE A 9 0.24 11.73 -9.99
C ILE A 9 1.42 10.97 -9.39
N ILE A 10 1.40 9.63 -9.45
CA ILE A 10 2.45 8.73 -8.95
C ILE A 10 2.64 7.64 -10.00
N GLU A 11 3.89 7.33 -10.31
CA GLU A 11 4.25 6.22 -11.20
C GLU A 11 4.83 5.05 -10.40
N TYR A 12 4.28 3.86 -10.65
CA TYR A 12 4.74 2.62 -10.02
C TYR A 12 5.39 1.72 -11.07
N ARG A 13 6.68 1.42 -10.90
CA ARG A 13 7.43 0.63 -11.88
C ARG A 13 7.19 -0.86 -11.65
N ASN A 14 6.54 -1.51 -12.61
CA ASN A 14 6.30 -2.95 -12.57
C ASN A 14 7.63 -3.75 -12.70
N LEU A 15 7.73 -4.92 -12.05
CA LEU A 15 8.92 -5.78 -12.05
C LEU A 15 9.37 -6.24 -13.43
N SER A 16 8.47 -6.39 -14.40
CA SER A 16 8.80 -6.75 -15.78
C SER A 16 9.41 -5.60 -16.58
N ASN A 17 9.57 -4.41 -15.98
CA ASN A 17 10.24 -3.29 -16.63
C ASN A 17 11.73 -3.63 -16.86
N MET A 18 12.19 -3.44 -18.11
CA MET A 18 13.56 -3.73 -18.55
C MET A 18 14.65 -3.00 -17.75
N SER A 19 14.30 -1.85 -17.17
CA SER A 19 15.21 -1.01 -16.36
C SER A 19 15.07 -1.27 -14.85
N GLY A 20 14.39 -2.35 -14.48
CA GLY A 20 14.07 -2.72 -13.10
C GLY A 20 12.74 -2.14 -12.62
N GLY A 21 12.10 -2.86 -11.70
CA GLY A 21 10.81 -2.49 -11.12
C GLY A 21 10.76 -2.53 -9.59
N THR A 22 9.78 -1.81 -9.06
CA THR A 22 9.45 -1.69 -7.64
C THR A 22 8.74 -2.95 -7.15
N GLY A 23 7.70 -3.43 -7.85
CA GLY A 23 6.96 -4.65 -7.49
C GLY A 23 5.96 -5.07 -8.55
N SER A 24 5.06 -6.01 -8.23
CA SER A 24 4.29 -6.74 -9.25
C SER A 24 2.94 -6.09 -9.52
N VAL A 25 2.12 -5.87 -8.50
CA VAL A 25 0.71 -5.50 -8.64
C VAL A 25 0.27 -4.68 -7.45
N ILE A 26 -0.26 -3.47 -7.71
CA ILE A 26 -0.95 -2.68 -6.68
C ILE A 26 -2.38 -3.22 -6.51
N ILE A 27 -2.74 -3.63 -5.30
CA ILE A 27 -4.10 -4.15 -4.98
C ILE A 27 -5.09 -3.05 -4.58
N GLY A 28 -4.61 -1.84 -4.30
CA GLY A 28 -5.47 -0.70 -3.96
C GLY A 28 -4.92 0.13 -2.81
N GLY A 29 -5.74 1.06 -2.33
CA GLY A 29 -5.37 2.00 -1.28
C GLY A 29 -6.47 2.98 -0.90
N TYR A 30 -6.21 3.76 0.14
CA TYR A 30 -7.11 4.77 0.71
C TYR A 30 -6.34 6.05 1.00
N VAL A 31 -6.99 7.20 0.85
CA VAL A 31 -6.46 8.43 1.47
C VAL A 31 -6.82 8.39 2.95
N TYR A 32 -5.82 8.42 3.83
CA TYR A 32 -6.02 8.29 5.27
C TYR A 32 -6.75 9.52 5.82
N ARG A 33 -7.88 9.29 6.48
CA ARG A 33 -8.72 10.32 7.12
C ARG A 33 -8.94 10.08 8.62
N GLY A 34 -8.43 8.96 9.15
CA GLY A 34 -8.49 8.65 10.57
C GLY A 34 -7.77 9.67 11.43
N SER A 35 -8.10 9.65 12.73
CA SER A 35 -7.53 10.56 13.71
C SER A 35 -6.36 9.95 14.50
N SER A 36 -6.21 8.63 14.48
CA SER A 36 -5.22 7.94 15.33
C SER A 36 -3.78 8.21 14.90
N ILE A 37 -3.52 8.42 13.61
CA ILE A 37 -2.17 8.62 13.05
C ILE A 37 -2.09 9.98 12.34
N SER A 38 -1.97 11.05 13.12
CA SER A 38 -2.05 12.44 12.64
C SER A 38 -1.12 12.75 11.46
N PHE A 39 0.10 12.21 11.45
CA PHE A 39 1.07 12.48 10.38
C PHE A 39 0.70 11.85 9.02
N LEU A 40 -0.25 10.92 8.97
CA LEU A 40 -0.75 10.31 7.73
C LEU A 40 -1.98 11.01 7.15
N GLN A 41 -2.60 11.97 7.86
CA GLN A 41 -3.83 12.61 7.40
C GLN A 41 -3.66 13.23 6.01
N GLY A 42 -4.59 12.90 5.11
CA GLY A 42 -4.61 13.37 3.73
C GLY A 42 -3.60 12.68 2.79
N ARG A 43 -2.76 11.76 3.30
CA ARG A 43 -1.82 10.99 2.49
C ARG A 43 -2.48 9.73 1.93
N TYR A 44 -2.03 9.30 0.75
CA TYR A 44 -2.55 8.12 0.08
C TYR A 44 -1.78 6.86 0.48
N ILE A 45 -2.42 5.92 1.16
CA ILE A 45 -1.83 4.66 1.61
C ILE A 45 -2.27 3.55 0.66
N PHE A 46 -1.32 2.86 0.04
CA PHE A 46 -1.59 1.80 -0.94
C PHE A 46 -0.56 0.69 -0.83
N GLY A 47 -0.74 -0.43 -1.52
CA GLY A 47 0.21 -1.53 -1.40
C GLY A 47 0.29 -2.51 -2.55
N ASP A 48 1.39 -3.26 -2.54
CA ASP A 48 1.80 -4.25 -3.53
C ASP A 48 1.65 -5.68 -2.99
N LEU A 49 1.18 -6.59 -3.84
CA LEU A 49 0.72 -7.93 -3.46
C LEU A 49 1.85 -8.76 -2.86
N SER A 50 3.00 -8.71 -3.51
CA SER A 50 4.09 -9.66 -3.30
C SER A 50 5.44 -8.97 -3.49
N GLY A 51 6.48 -9.55 -2.92
CA GLY A 51 7.85 -9.16 -3.24
C GLY A 51 8.29 -9.64 -4.62
N ARG A 52 9.59 -9.50 -4.88
CA ARG A 52 10.20 -10.00 -6.12
C ARG A 52 9.97 -11.50 -6.28
N HIS A 53 9.74 -11.94 -7.52
CA HIS A 53 9.49 -13.34 -7.89
C HIS A 53 8.27 -13.96 -7.20
N GLY A 54 7.27 -13.14 -6.83
CA GLY A 54 6.03 -13.63 -6.24
C GLY A 54 6.15 -14.12 -4.79
N LYS A 55 7.21 -13.73 -4.06
CA LYS A 55 7.33 -14.09 -2.64
C LYS A 55 6.24 -13.38 -1.80
N PRO A 56 5.74 -14.01 -0.72
CA PRO A 56 4.87 -13.35 0.26
C PRO A 56 5.66 -12.27 1.00
N ASP A 57 5.82 -11.13 0.36
CA ASP A 57 6.66 -10.01 0.79
C ASP A 57 5.92 -8.71 0.40
N GLY A 58 4.61 -8.69 0.68
CA GLY A 58 3.74 -7.55 0.43
C GLY A 58 4.27 -6.30 1.11
N ARG A 59 4.00 -5.13 0.51
CA ARG A 59 4.55 -3.85 0.91
C ARG A 59 3.48 -2.77 0.91
N LEU A 60 3.60 -1.82 1.83
CA LEU A 60 2.79 -0.61 1.84
C LEU A 60 3.63 0.59 1.41
N PHE A 61 2.97 1.54 0.77
CA PHE A 61 3.52 2.79 0.31
C PHE A 61 2.65 3.96 0.76
N VAL A 62 3.25 5.13 0.87
CA VAL A 62 2.57 6.39 1.13
C VAL A 62 2.86 7.38 0.02
N GLY A 63 1.79 7.87 -0.61
CA GLY A 63 1.79 9.01 -1.50
C GLY A 63 1.58 10.30 -0.70
N THR A 64 2.53 11.23 -0.78
CA THR A 64 2.44 12.53 -0.11
C THR A 64 2.37 13.64 -1.14
N ARG A 65 1.35 14.50 -1.05
CA ARG A 65 1.27 15.71 -1.87
C ARG A 65 2.03 16.85 -1.20
N SER A 66 2.98 17.44 -1.92
CA SER A 66 3.67 18.66 -1.52
C SER A 66 2.80 19.91 -1.77
N ASP A 67 3.14 21.04 -1.15
CA ASP A 67 2.45 22.32 -1.33
C ASP A 67 2.45 22.81 -2.80
N GLY A 68 3.49 22.45 -3.56
CA GLY A 68 3.59 22.72 -5.00
C GLY A 68 2.73 21.80 -5.87
N GLY A 69 1.97 20.88 -5.28
CA GLY A 69 1.06 19.96 -5.97
C GLY A 69 1.72 18.68 -6.49
N ALA A 70 3.05 18.59 -6.49
CA ALA A 70 3.79 17.38 -6.84
C ALA A 70 3.61 16.29 -5.77
N TRP A 71 3.58 15.04 -6.19
CA TRP A 71 3.45 13.90 -5.29
C TRP A 71 4.78 13.15 -5.18
N THR A 72 5.11 12.72 -3.97
CA THR A 72 6.19 11.77 -3.70
C THR A 72 5.60 10.44 -3.26
N MET A 73 6.35 9.36 -3.47
CA MET A 73 6.01 8.02 -3.03
C MET A 73 7.15 7.47 -2.18
N ASP A 74 6.83 7.09 -0.96
CA ASP A 74 7.76 6.47 -0.01
C ASP A 74 7.23 5.09 0.43
N GLU A 75 8.14 4.18 0.77
CA GLU A 75 7.78 2.88 1.35
C GLU A 75 7.50 3.04 2.84
N LEU A 76 6.38 2.49 3.33
CA LEU A 76 6.04 2.50 4.74
C LEU A 76 6.78 1.38 5.48
N VAL A 77 7.25 1.72 6.69
CA VAL A 77 7.86 0.76 7.60
C VAL A 77 6.84 0.38 8.67
N ILE A 78 6.59 -0.91 8.86
CA ILE A 78 5.65 -1.47 9.83
C ILE A 78 6.45 -2.37 10.77
N ASP A 79 6.44 -2.07 12.07
CA ASP A 79 7.16 -2.85 13.09
C ASP A 79 8.63 -3.10 12.71
N GLU A 80 9.33 -2.02 12.31
CA GLU A 80 10.73 -2.03 11.84
C GLU A 80 10.98 -2.87 10.56
N ARG A 81 9.93 -3.37 9.92
CA ARG A 81 10.00 -4.15 8.68
C ARG A 81 9.42 -3.36 7.53
N LYS A 82 10.10 -3.41 6.39
CA LYS A 82 9.59 -2.84 5.13
C LYS A 82 8.60 -3.78 4.42
N LYS A 83 8.58 -5.05 4.80
CA LYS A 83 7.81 -6.12 4.16
C LYS A 83 6.96 -6.83 5.20
N LEU A 84 5.78 -7.28 4.78
CA LEU A 84 4.86 -8.03 5.64
C LEU A 84 5.33 -9.46 5.92
N HIS A 85 6.16 -10.04 5.04
CA HIS A 85 6.44 -11.49 5.00
C HIS A 85 5.17 -12.34 4.78
N GLU A 86 4.15 -11.70 4.19
CA GLU A 86 2.84 -12.23 3.83
C GLU A 86 2.45 -11.60 2.49
N TYR A 87 1.49 -12.18 1.77
CA TYR A 87 0.83 -11.50 0.66
C TYR A 87 -0.09 -10.41 1.20
N LEU A 88 -0.05 -9.22 0.59
CA LEU A 88 -1.04 -8.18 0.83
C LEU A 88 -2.23 -8.42 -0.09
N LEU A 89 -3.40 -8.75 0.47
CA LEU A 89 -4.58 -9.06 -0.32
C LEU A 89 -5.47 -7.83 -0.52
N ALA A 90 -5.61 -7.00 0.52
CA ALA A 90 -6.40 -5.78 0.46
C ALA A 90 -6.02 -4.81 1.58
N ILE A 91 -6.45 -3.56 1.41
CA ILE A 91 -6.56 -2.58 2.48
C ILE A 91 -8.06 -2.35 2.71
N GLY A 92 -8.46 -2.20 3.97
CA GLY A 92 -9.83 -1.86 4.38
C GLY A 92 -9.85 -0.58 5.20
N GLN A 93 -11.03 0.03 5.29
CA GLN A 93 -11.30 1.20 6.12
C GLN A 93 -12.56 0.95 6.96
N ASP A 94 -12.54 1.32 8.23
CA ASP A 94 -13.74 1.28 9.09
C ASP A 94 -14.55 2.59 9.04
N ASP A 95 -15.62 2.67 9.84
CA ASP A 95 -16.51 3.83 9.96
C ASP A 95 -15.88 5.02 10.70
N HIS A 96 -14.67 4.87 11.25
CA HIS A 96 -13.87 5.92 11.88
C HIS A 96 -12.67 6.34 11.02
N ASP A 97 -12.69 5.98 9.73
CA ASP A 97 -11.64 6.25 8.75
C ASP A 97 -10.27 5.59 9.06
N GLU A 98 -10.22 4.65 10.01
CA GLU A 98 -9.00 3.93 10.36
C GLU A 98 -8.77 2.75 9.40
N LEU A 99 -7.49 2.44 9.13
CA LEU A 99 -7.13 1.47 8.09
C LEU A 99 -6.76 0.11 8.66
N TYR A 100 -7.06 -0.90 7.86
CA TYR A 100 -6.78 -2.31 8.13
C TYR A 100 -6.06 -2.94 6.94
N VAL A 101 -5.18 -3.87 7.23
CA VAL A 101 -4.41 -4.65 6.25
C VAL A 101 -4.92 -6.09 6.29
N LEU A 102 -5.34 -6.60 5.14
CA LEU A 102 -5.76 -7.99 4.97
C LEU A 102 -4.65 -8.73 4.24
N SER A 103 -4.19 -9.84 4.81
CA SER A 103 -3.03 -10.57 4.32
C SER A 103 -3.15 -12.09 4.49
N SER A 104 -2.22 -12.84 3.91
CA SER A 104 -2.17 -14.30 3.97
C SER A 104 -0.77 -14.84 3.69
N ASP A 105 -0.42 -16.00 4.26
CA ASP A 105 0.81 -16.73 3.89
C ASP A 105 0.76 -17.31 2.47
N THR A 106 -0.44 -17.44 1.90
CA THR A 106 -0.69 -18.00 0.57
C THR A 106 -1.36 -16.97 -0.33
N GLU A 107 -1.05 -16.98 -1.63
CA GLU A 107 -1.62 -16.04 -2.61
C GLU A 107 -3.14 -16.27 -2.80
N GLY A 108 -3.62 -17.48 -2.49
CA GLY A 108 -5.02 -17.88 -2.61
C GLY A 108 -5.29 -18.77 -3.85
N PRO A 109 -6.57 -18.98 -4.21
CA PRO A 109 -7.77 -18.54 -3.51
C PRO A 109 -8.14 -19.43 -2.31
N SER A 110 -7.42 -20.53 -2.07
CA SER A 110 -7.66 -21.47 -0.97
C SER A 110 -6.63 -21.33 0.14
N GLY A 111 -7.04 -21.58 1.38
CA GLY A 111 -6.19 -21.55 2.56
C GLY A 111 -6.95 -21.02 3.77
N SER A 112 -6.31 -21.05 4.94
CA SER A 112 -6.87 -20.54 6.20
C SER A 112 -5.89 -19.66 6.96
N SER A 113 -4.84 -19.17 6.28
CA SER A 113 -3.79 -18.30 6.82
C SER A 113 -4.15 -16.81 6.78
N GLY A 114 -5.41 -16.48 6.48
CA GLY A 114 -5.87 -15.09 6.36
C GLY A 114 -5.76 -14.36 7.70
N ARG A 115 -5.26 -13.13 7.67
CA ARG A 115 -5.11 -12.25 8.85
C ARG A 115 -5.65 -10.87 8.53
N VAL A 116 -6.11 -10.19 9.59
CA VAL A 116 -6.53 -8.78 9.55
C VAL A 116 -5.75 -8.04 10.61
N TYR A 117 -4.99 -7.04 10.19
CA TYR A 117 -4.22 -6.17 11.07
C TYR A 117 -4.81 -4.77 11.06
N ARG A 118 -4.89 -4.13 12.22
CA ARG A 118 -5.18 -2.70 12.30
C ARG A 118 -3.87 -1.92 12.15
N VAL A 119 -3.87 -0.87 11.33
CA VAL A 119 -2.75 0.08 11.26
C VAL A 119 -2.83 1.00 12.47
N VAL A 120 -1.72 1.09 13.22
CA VAL A 120 -1.63 1.87 14.46
C VAL A 120 -0.40 2.77 14.43
N PRO A 121 -0.34 3.82 15.26
CA PRO A 121 0.87 4.63 15.42
C PRO A 121 2.10 3.77 15.79
N PRO A 122 3.32 4.20 15.41
CA PRO A 122 4.55 3.56 15.88
C PRO A 122 4.65 3.67 17.41
N ARG A 123 5.37 2.72 18.02
CA ARG A 123 5.71 2.78 19.45
C ARG A 123 6.73 3.91 19.68
N GLU A 124 6.62 4.59 20.81
CA GLU A 124 7.62 5.54 21.30
C GLU A 124 8.90 4.84 21.75
#